data_AF-A0A554IWD9-F1
#
_entry.id   AF-A0A554IWD9-F1
#
_cell.length_a   1.000
_cell.length_b   1.000
_cell.length_c   1.000
_cell.angle_alpha   90.00
_cell.angle_beta   90.00
_cell.angle_gamma   90.00
#
_symmetry.space_group_name_H-M   'P 1'
#
loop_
_entity.id
_entity.type
_entity.pdbx_description
1 polymer ?
#
loop_
_entity_poly.entity_id
_entity_poly.type
_entity_poly.pdbx_seq_one_letter_code
_entity_poly.pdbx_strand_id
1 'polypeptide(L)'
;MADEEIVKYVRDSLNSGRSKDAIRASLSEAGWGEADINNAFKVCDYVLSGKRHGWVQPFFAFLMIICAVSAGIYFLWQDRLDLADTNSVRVRNFYSRLAASEISFTDSGEMIFPDEQRFLTKKEEYVEEKQDFIEANLKTMQLTLYRGGAAEKEIEILTKGRLGSWWETPTGNYGVIVKEVNHFSSIGKVWMPYSIQFYGNYFIHGWPHYNDGTPVQKTYSGGCIRLSDEGAKEVFDFAKKGMPILVFEDMPDRGFGTLVPKVQNAGLPAISAESFLISNVASGETIVEKNSNEKLPTASITKLMTGVVAHELIYLGSSIRVGQLPTSTTGGSSSTKAFHFNSGSYYTGFDLLYPLLMQSSNDAANVLASFSGSRLFVKSMNDKAASLNMLDTRFADPSGLSTQDVSTAKDISKLLQYIYYKRPFIFDIGKGVEFERNGLIKIGDSISIGDLANFNEFSGETDLIGMKNGETKAAGQTIASVWNIHTPSGDVPVSIIVLNSGDRYSDTKNLLNWLKSNYETL
;
A
#
# COMPACT_ATOMS: atom_id res chain seq x y z
N MET A 1 -49.51 35.42 32.79
CA MET A 1 -49.42 34.06 33.36
C MET A 1 -50.14 34.14 34.69
N ALA A 2 -51.34 33.54 34.79
CA ALA A 2 -52.07 33.52 36.06
C ALA A 2 -51.21 32.78 37.09
N ASP A 3 -51.14 33.31 38.30
CA ASP A 3 -50.27 32.83 39.37
C ASP A 3 -50.38 31.29 39.50
N GLU A 4 -49.26 30.57 39.49
CA GLU A 4 -49.27 29.09 39.50
C GLU A 4 -50.05 28.53 40.71
N GLU A 5 -50.13 29.33 41.78
CA GLU A 5 -50.91 29.05 42.98
C GLU A 5 -52.43 28.97 42.71
N ILE A 6 -53.02 29.90 41.95
CA ILE A 6 -54.47 29.86 41.68
C ILE A 6 -54.83 28.66 40.79
N VAL A 7 -53.98 28.30 39.82
CA VAL A 7 -54.19 27.14 38.95
C VAL A 7 -54.08 25.83 39.73
N LYS A 8 -53.11 25.74 40.64
CA LYS A 8 -52.93 24.56 41.51
C LYS A 8 -54.13 24.40 42.45
N TYR A 9 -54.57 25.48 43.10
CA TYR A 9 -55.74 25.44 43.99
C TYR A 9 -57.03 25.03 43.27
N VAL A 10 -57.28 25.57 42.07
CA VAL A 10 -58.45 25.19 41.25
C VAL A 10 -58.38 23.71 40.88
N ARG A 11 -57.22 23.21 40.45
CA ARG A 11 -57.03 21.80 40.08
C ARG A 11 -57.26 20.86 41.27
N ASP A 12 -56.64 21.13 42.41
CA ASP A 12 -56.73 20.27 43.58
C ASP A 12 -58.15 20.26 44.15
N SER A 13 -58.84 21.42 44.13
CA SER A 13 -60.23 21.53 44.55
C SER A 13 -61.22 20.82 43.62
N LEU A 14 -60.96 20.82 42.30
CA LEU A 14 -61.74 20.06 41.34
C LEU A 14 -61.54 18.55 41.53
N ASN A 15 -60.30 18.12 41.77
CA ASN A 15 -59.97 16.71 42.04
C ASN A 15 -60.54 16.22 43.37
N SER A 16 -60.74 17.10 44.36
CA SER A 16 -61.42 16.77 45.61
C SER A 16 -62.95 16.79 45.52
N GLY A 17 -63.52 17.02 44.32
CA GLY A 17 -64.97 16.98 44.07
C GLY A 17 -65.73 18.26 44.42
N ARG A 18 -65.06 19.41 44.65
CA ARG A 18 -65.78 20.69 44.88
C ARG A 18 -66.38 21.21 43.56
N SER A 19 -67.56 21.80 43.63
CA SER A 19 -68.21 22.40 42.46
C SER A 19 -67.44 23.64 41.98
N LYS A 20 -67.48 23.92 40.67
CA LYS A 20 -66.83 25.10 40.07
C LYS A 20 -67.29 26.39 40.75
N ASP A 21 -68.56 26.49 41.10
CA ASP A 21 -69.13 27.68 41.74
C ASP A 21 -68.62 27.88 43.17
N ALA A 22 -68.46 26.80 43.95
CA ALA A 22 -67.88 26.87 45.29
C ALA A 22 -66.39 27.29 45.27
N ILE A 23 -65.66 26.84 44.25
CA ILE A 23 -64.25 27.21 44.05
C ILE A 23 -64.14 28.68 43.63
N ARG A 24 -65.00 29.15 42.70
CA ARG A 24 -65.07 30.57 42.30
C ARG A 24 -65.39 31.47 43.49
N ALA A 25 -66.38 31.12 44.30
CA ALA A 25 -66.74 31.87 45.50
C ALA A 25 -65.57 31.95 46.50
N SER A 26 -64.88 30.83 46.76
CA SER A 26 -63.71 30.79 47.65
C SER A 26 -62.56 31.69 47.16
N LEU A 27 -62.34 31.74 45.84
CA LEU A 27 -61.29 32.56 45.25
C LEU A 27 -61.64 34.05 45.23
N SER A 28 -62.90 34.39 44.97
CA SER A 28 -63.39 35.77 45.08
C SER A 28 -63.33 36.28 46.52
N GLU A 29 -63.69 35.46 47.51
CA GLU A 29 -63.53 35.79 48.94
C GLU A 29 -62.05 35.96 49.34
N ALA A 30 -61.15 35.19 48.74
CA ALA A 30 -59.71 35.31 48.92
C ALA A 30 -59.09 36.51 48.15
N GLY A 31 -59.91 37.32 47.46
CA GLY A 31 -59.49 38.56 46.81
C GLY A 31 -58.94 38.40 45.39
N TRP A 32 -59.12 37.25 44.75
CA TRP A 32 -58.67 37.04 43.37
C TRP A 32 -59.58 37.73 42.35
N GLY A 33 -58.98 38.34 41.33
CA GLY A 33 -59.70 39.01 40.25
C GLY A 33 -60.47 38.03 39.36
N GLU A 34 -61.64 38.44 38.88
CA GLU A 34 -62.51 37.59 38.04
C GLU A 34 -61.81 37.11 36.76
N ALA A 35 -60.93 37.93 36.17
CA ALA A 35 -60.13 37.57 35.01
C ALA A 35 -59.15 36.43 35.32
N ASP A 36 -58.50 36.45 36.49
CA ASP A 36 -57.53 35.43 36.91
C ASP A 36 -58.23 34.12 37.27
N ILE A 37 -59.37 34.20 37.96
CA ILE A 37 -60.22 33.05 38.26
C ILE A 37 -60.68 32.39 36.95
N ASN A 38 -61.20 33.18 36.00
CA ASN A 38 -61.65 32.65 34.71
C ASN A 38 -60.50 32.05 33.89
N ASN A 39 -59.31 32.63 33.97
CA ASN A 39 -58.13 32.08 33.30
C ASN A 39 -57.66 30.77 33.95
N ALA A 40 -57.68 30.66 35.28
CA ALA A 40 -57.32 29.44 36.00
C ALA A 40 -58.26 28.28 35.68
N PHE A 41 -59.57 28.54 35.57
CA PHE A 41 -60.54 27.54 35.10
C PHE A 41 -60.33 27.15 33.64
N LYS A 42 -60.01 28.10 32.75
CA LYS A 42 -59.68 27.78 31.34
C LYS A 42 -58.46 26.88 31.23
N VAL A 43 -57.42 27.14 32.02
CA VAL A 43 -56.21 26.30 32.06
C VAL A 43 -56.54 24.91 32.61
N CYS A 44 -57.32 24.81 33.69
CA CYS A 44 -57.71 23.51 34.25
C CYS A 44 -58.64 22.72 33.30
N ASP A 45 -59.58 23.38 32.64
CA ASP A 45 -60.47 22.74 31.65
C ASP A 45 -59.67 22.30 30.40
N TYR A 46 -58.64 23.04 30.01
CA TYR A 46 -57.73 22.62 28.94
C TYR A 46 -56.92 21.36 29.32
N VAL A 47 -56.46 21.28 30.56
CA VAL A 47 -55.71 20.11 31.08
C VAL A 47 -56.63 18.90 31.31
N LEU A 48 -57.87 19.10 31.75
CA LEU A 48 -58.83 18.04 32.06
C LEU A 48 -59.63 17.55 30.83
N SER A 49 -59.79 18.37 29.78
CA SER A 49 -60.57 18.01 28.58
C SER A 49 -59.86 17.08 27.61
N GLY A 50 -58.64 16.61 27.92
CA GLY A 50 -57.98 15.52 27.18
C GLY A 50 -57.80 15.77 25.68
N LYS A 51 -57.85 17.01 25.20
CA LYS A 51 -57.58 17.33 23.79
C LYS A 51 -56.08 17.33 23.54
N ARG A 52 -55.54 16.13 23.27
CA ARG A 52 -54.26 15.97 22.57
C ARG A 52 -54.35 16.69 21.22
N HIS A 53 -53.72 17.85 21.09
CA HIS A 53 -53.27 18.36 19.81
C HIS A 53 -51.78 18.07 19.68
N GLY A 54 -51.48 16.94 19.05
CA GLY A 54 -50.14 16.60 18.64
C GLY A 54 -49.79 17.33 17.36
N TRP A 55 -49.00 18.40 17.44
CA TRP A 55 -48.25 18.98 16.31
C TRP A 55 -47.12 19.87 16.86
N VAL A 56 -46.25 19.33 17.73
CA VAL A 56 -44.96 19.98 18.05
C VAL A 56 -43.84 18.95 18.23
N GLN A 57 -44.14 17.71 18.63
CA GLN A 57 -43.11 16.67 18.76
C GLN A 57 -42.60 16.04 17.46
N PRO A 58 -43.37 15.85 16.37
CA PRO A 58 -42.78 15.29 15.14
C PRO A 58 -41.95 16.34 14.39
N PHE A 59 -42.20 17.64 14.56
CA PHE A 59 -41.40 18.67 13.87
C PHE A 59 -40.02 18.84 14.51
N PHE A 60 -39.91 18.85 15.84
CA PHE A 60 -38.61 18.87 16.51
C PHE A 60 -37.87 17.55 16.43
N ALA A 61 -38.54 16.40 16.46
CA ALA A 61 -37.90 15.11 16.22
C ALA A 61 -37.43 14.99 14.76
N PHE A 62 -38.21 15.46 13.79
CA PHE A 62 -37.82 15.47 12.38
C PHE A 62 -36.74 16.52 12.09
N LEU A 63 -36.75 17.68 12.75
CA LEU A 63 -35.68 18.68 12.65
C LEU A 63 -34.41 18.22 13.38
N MET A 64 -34.50 17.50 14.50
CA MET A 64 -33.36 16.88 15.18
C MET A 64 -32.83 15.68 14.39
N ILE A 65 -33.69 14.90 13.73
CA ILE A 65 -33.27 13.84 12.81
C ILE A 65 -32.65 14.47 11.57
N ILE A 66 -33.21 15.54 10.99
CA ILE A 66 -32.59 16.27 9.88
C ILE A 66 -31.29 16.90 10.34
N CYS A 67 -31.20 17.52 11.51
CA CYS A 67 -29.96 18.09 12.03
C CYS A 67 -28.95 17.00 12.42
N ALA A 68 -29.35 15.83 12.90
CA ALA A 68 -28.47 14.71 13.21
C ALA A 68 -28.06 13.93 11.95
N VAL A 69 -28.92 13.85 10.94
CA VAL A 69 -28.64 13.29 9.62
C VAL A 69 -27.85 14.30 8.80
N SER A 70 -28.04 15.61 8.98
CA SER A 70 -27.28 16.66 8.29
C SER A 70 -25.96 16.92 8.99
N ALA A 71 -25.88 16.82 10.33
CA ALA A 71 -24.62 16.79 11.08
C ALA A 71 -23.93 15.45 10.88
N GLY A 72 -24.66 14.35 10.76
CA GLY A 72 -24.13 13.02 10.42
C GLY A 72 -23.64 12.99 8.98
N ILE A 73 -24.36 13.56 8.01
CA ILE A 73 -23.92 13.74 6.63
C ILE A 73 -22.77 14.74 6.60
N TYR A 74 -22.81 15.86 7.32
CA TYR A 74 -21.70 16.83 7.39
C TYR A 74 -20.47 16.24 8.07
N PHE A 75 -20.64 15.39 9.10
CA PHE A 75 -19.59 14.63 9.77
C PHE A 75 -19.04 13.52 8.88
N LEU A 76 -19.90 12.80 8.14
CA LEU A 76 -19.53 11.82 7.12
C LEU A 76 -18.94 12.49 5.87
N TRP A 77 -19.27 13.75 5.60
CA TRP A 77 -18.78 14.56 4.48
C TRP A 77 -17.45 15.24 4.85
N GLN A 78 -17.28 15.69 6.10
CA GLN A 78 -15.98 16.04 6.69
C GLN A 78 -15.06 14.81 6.77
N ASP A 79 -15.53 13.66 7.27
CA ASP A 79 -14.75 12.40 7.28
C ASP A 79 -14.46 11.92 5.84
N ARG A 80 -15.30 12.24 4.85
CA ARG A 80 -15.01 12.03 3.41
C ARG A 80 -13.90 12.92 2.89
N LEU A 81 -13.78 14.14 3.42
CA LEU A 81 -12.67 15.05 3.12
C LEU A 81 -11.39 14.64 3.88
N ASP A 82 -11.54 14.01 5.04
CA ASP A 82 -10.44 13.57 5.92
C ASP A 82 -9.83 12.22 5.49
N LEU A 83 -10.58 11.34 4.83
CA LEU A 83 -10.07 10.05 4.32
C LEU A 83 -9.33 10.18 2.97
N ALA A 84 -9.66 11.20 2.19
CA ALA A 84 -8.89 11.59 1.01
C ALA A 84 -7.65 12.44 1.37
N ASP A 85 -7.64 13.03 2.56
CA ASP A 85 -6.47 13.68 3.14
C ASP A 85 -5.60 12.65 3.88
N THR A 86 -4.55 12.20 3.21
CA THR A 86 -3.54 11.26 3.77
C THR A 86 -2.83 11.82 5.01
N ASN A 87 -3.05 13.09 5.37
CA ASN A 87 -2.61 13.67 6.64
C ASN A 87 -3.50 13.30 7.84
N SER A 88 -4.69 12.73 7.63
CA SER A 88 -5.55 12.32 8.73
C SER A 88 -4.80 11.37 9.65
N VAL A 89 -4.73 11.75 10.93
CA VAL A 89 -4.09 10.95 11.98
C VAL A 89 -4.77 9.58 12.06
N ARG A 90 -6.05 9.43 11.68
CA ARG A 90 -6.70 8.12 11.60
C ARG A 90 -6.17 7.27 10.45
N VAL A 91 -6.01 7.82 9.24
CA VAL A 91 -5.44 7.11 8.08
C VAL A 91 -3.99 6.72 8.35
N ARG A 92 -3.18 7.66 8.86
CA ARG A 92 -1.81 7.37 9.28
C ARG A 92 -1.75 6.38 10.44
N ASN A 93 -2.63 6.48 11.45
CA ASN A 93 -2.72 5.50 12.53
C ASN A 93 -3.30 4.16 12.08
N PHE A 94 -4.07 4.10 11.00
CA PHE A 94 -4.52 2.85 10.39
C PHE A 94 -3.31 2.17 9.76
N TYR A 95 -2.61 2.82 8.83
CA TYR A 95 -1.36 2.29 8.24
C TYR A 95 -0.25 2.06 9.28
N SER A 96 -0.19 2.87 10.34
CA SER A 96 0.78 2.70 11.43
C SER A 96 0.43 1.58 12.39
N ARG A 97 -0.86 1.39 12.74
CA ARG A 97 -1.30 0.23 13.54
C ARG A 97 -1.21 -1.07 12.74
N LEU A 98 -1.37 -0.99 11.43
CA LEU A 98 -1.08 -2.05 10.47
C LEU A 98 0.39 -2.47 10.52
N ALA A 99 1.30 -1.50 10.37
CA ALA A 99 2.73 -1.77 10.41
C ALA A 99 3.26 -2.10 11.83
N ALA A 100 2.55 -1.69 12.89
CA ALA A 100 2.78 -2.06 14.27
C ALA A 100 2.06 -3.35 14.69
N SER A 101 1.25 -3.96 13.81
CA SER A 101 0.66 -5.26 14.10
C SER A 101 1.77 -6.31 14.08
N GLU A 102 2.00 -6.93 15.24
CA GLU A 102 2.94 -8.03 15.41
C GLU A 102 2.48 -9.22 14.55
N ILE A 103 2.96 -9.29 13.32
CA ILE A 103 2.99 -10.51 12.53
C ILE A 103 4.43 -10.61 11.98
N SER A 104 5.15 -11.60 12.50
CA SER A 104 6.57 -11.88 12.25
C SER A 104 6.77 -13.38 12.01
N PHE A 105 7.07 -13.72 10.74
CA PHE A 105 8.04 -14.67 10.15
C PHE A 105 8.17 -16.18 10.48
N THR A 106 8.89 -16.85 9.54
CA THR A 106 9.58 -18.18 9.48
C THR A 106 8.77 -19.34 8.85
N ASP A 107 9.28 -20.31 8.07
CA ASP A 107 10.58 -20.80 7.51
C ASP A 107 10.28 -21.27 6.04
N SER A 108 11.19 -21.47 5.07
CA SER A 108 12.30 -22.43 4.96
C SER A 108 13.16 -22.06 3.71
N GLY A 109 14.40 -22.56 3.67
CA GLY A 109 15.49 -22.08 2.82
C GLY A 109 15.47 -22.42 1.31
N GLU A 110 16.50 -21.85 0.66
CA GLU A 110 16.92 -22.02 -0.74
C GLU A 110 15.91 -21.57 -1.82
N MET A 111 16.22 -20.46 -2.52
CA MET A 111 15.46 -20.07 -3.72
C MET A 111 16.34 -19.62 -4.86
N ILE A 112 16.17 -20.36 -5.96
CA ILE A 112 16.40 -19.97 -7.35
C ILE A 112 15.23 -20.62 -8.17
N PHE A 113 14.11 -19.87 -8.32
CA PHE A 113 12.93 -19.87 -9.25
C PHE A 113 12.41 -21.18 -9.94
N PRO A 114 11.08 -21.39 -10.19
CA PRO A 114 10.00 -20.45 -10.60
C PRO A 114 8.76 -20.45 -9.68
N ASP A 115 7.92 -19.40 -9.75
CA ASP A 115 6.78 -19.12 -8.82
C ASP A 115 5.86 -20.34 -8.59
N GLU A 116 5.68 -21.19 -9.61
CA GLU A 116 4.85 -22.40 -9.51
C GLU A 116 5.46 -23.45 -8.57
N GLN A 117 6.72 -23.84 -8.76
CA GLN A 117 7.30 -24.91 -7.95
C GLN A 117 7.41 -24.50 -6.49
N ARG A 118 7.73 -23.23 -6.20
CA ARG A 118 7.76 -22.70 -4.83
C ARG A 118 6.37 -22.63 -4.22
N PHE A 119 5.39 -22.14 -4.97
CA PHE A 119 4.00 -22.14 -4.52
C PHE A 119 3.55 -23.55 -4.17
N LEU A 120 3.84 -24.52 -5.05
CA LEU A 120 3.54 -25.93 -4.83
C LEU A 120 4.25 -26.46 -3.58
N THR A 121 5.56 -26.23 -3.43
CA THR A 121 6.30 -26.64 -2.23
C THR A 121 5.73 -26.00 -0.96
N LYS A 122 5.47 -24.68 -0.94
CA LYS A 122 4.95 -24.03 0.26
C LYS A 122 3.53 -24.47 0.61
N LYS A 123 2.72 -24.74 -0.42
CA LYS A 123 1.40 -25.36 -0.26
C LYS A 123 1.53 -26.76 0.32
N GLU A 124 2.43 -27.58 -0.19
CA GLU A 124 2.73 -28.92 0.34
C GLU A 124 3.16 -28.85 1.81
N GLU A 125 4.07 -27.95 2.18
CA GLU A 125 4.47 -27.73 3.57
C GLU A 125 3.25 -27.42 4.46
N TYR A 126 2.40 -26.46 4.09
CA TYR A 126 1.19 -26.15 4.87
C TYR A 126 0.20 -27.32 4.96
N VAL A 127 0.10 -28.11 3.90
CA VAL A 127 -0.75 -29.31 3.86
C VAL A 127 -0.20 -30.38 4.81
N GLU A 128 1.10 -30.65 4.77
CA GLU A 128 1.79 -31.63 5.62
C GLU A 128 1.77 -31.25 7.10
N GLU A 129 1.96 -29.96 7.40
CA GLU A 129 1.87 -29.40 8.75
C GLU A 129 0.43 -29.29 9.27
N LYS A 130 -0.56 -29.62 8.43
CA LYS A 130 -1.99 -29.51 8.73
C LYS A 130 -2.38 -28.10 9.17
N GLN A 131 -1.80 -27.10 8.52
CA GLN A 131 -2.07 -25.69 8.82
C GLN A 131 -3.39 -25.26 8.17
N ASP A 132 -4.11 -24.33 8.83
CA ASP A 132 -5.21 -23.61 8.21
C ASP A 132 -4.63 -22.47 7.35
N PHE A 133 -4.99 -22.39 6.07
CA PHE A 133 -4.53 -21.33 5.18
C PHE A 133 -5.51 -21.04 4.03
N ILE A 134 -5.29 -19.92 3.35
CA ILE A 134 -6.04 -19.51 2.16
C ILE A 134 -5.11 -19.59 0.95
N GLU A 135 -5.54 -20.26 -0.11
CA GLU A 135 -4.87 -20.29 -1.41
C GLU A 135 -5.63 -19.38 -2.37
N ALA A 136 -4.97 -18.45 -3.06
CA ALA A 136 -5.55 -17.66 -4.13
C ALA A 136 -4.76 -17.90 -5.43
N ASN A 137 -5.29 -18.77 -6.29
CA ASN A 137 -4.73 -19.09 -7.59
C ASN A 137 -5.31 -18.13 -8.65
N LEU A 138 -4.54 -17.11 -8.99
CA LEU A 138 -4.88 -16.06 -9.94
C LEU A 138 -4.83 -16.53 -11.40
N LYS A 139 -4.16 -17.65 -11.70
CA LYS A 139 -4.16 -18.28 -13.03
C LYS A 139 -5.51 -18.94 -13.30
N THR A 140 -5.98 -19.75 -12.36
CA THR A 140 -7.28 -20.43 -12.46
C THR A 140 -8.44 -19.56 -12.01
N MET A 141 -8.17 -18.37 -11.47
CA MET A 141 -9.15 -17.45 -10.89
C MET A 141 -9.98 -18.16 -9.79
N GLN A 142 -9.30 -18.89 -8.91
CA GLN A 142 -9.91 -19.66 -7.84
C GLN A 142 -9.23 -19.39 -6.50
N LEU A 143 -10.04 -19.25 -5.45
CA LEU A 143 -9.59 -19.16 -4.07
C LEU A 143 -10.06 -20.40 -3.31
N THR A 144 -9.15 -21.06 -2.60
CA THR A 144 -9.41 -22.30 -1.88
C THR A 144 -9.10 -22.13 -0.39
N LEU A 145 -10.01 -22.58 0.46
CA LEU A 145 -9.87 -22.56 1.91
C LEU A 145 -9.38 -23.94 2.38
N TYR A 146 -8.26 -23.98 3.09
CA TYR A 146 -7.69 -25.21 3.63
C TYR A 146 -7.85 -25.26 5.15
N ARG A 147 -8.48 -26.32 5.65
CA ARG A 147 -8.58 -26.60 7.09
C ARG A 147 -7.80 -27.85 7.43
N GLY A 148 -6.86 -27.73 8.37
CA GLY A 148 -6.03 -28.88 8.75
C GLY A 148 -5.26 -29.49 7.57
N GLY A 149 -4.85 -28.67 6.59
CA GLY A 149 -4.20 -29.12 5.35
C GLY A 149 -5.13 -29.71 4.27
N ALA A 150 -6.44 -29.85 4.51
CA ALA A 150 -7.39 -30.34 3.51
C ALA A 150 -8.18 -29.20 2.85
N ALA A 151 -8.31 -29.22 1.53
CA ALA A 151 -9.16 -28.29 0.79
C ALA A 151 -10.63 -28.50 1.20
N GLU A 152 -11.24 -27.48 1.82
CA GLU A 152 -12.62 -27.52 2.33
C GLU A 152 -13.60 -26.88 1.35
N LYS A 153 -13.19 -25.79 0.71
CA LYS A 153 -14.07 -24.96 -0.11
C LYS A 153 -13.30 -24.22 -1.19
N GLU A 154 -13.89 -24.17 -2.38
CA GLU A 154 -13.41 -23.38 -3.51
C GLU A 154 -14.40 -22.25 -3.82
N ILE A 155 -13.86 -21.08 -4.13
CA ILE A 155 -14.59 -19.83 -4.37
C ILE A 155 -14.02 -19.20 -5.64
N GLU A 156 -14.88 -18.78 -6.56
CA GLU A 156 -14.47 -18.11 -7.79
C GLU A 156 -13.93 -16.71 -7.51
N ILE A 157 -12.75 -16.41 -8.06
CA ILE A 157 -12.23 -15.05 -8.16
C ILE A 157 -12.83 -14.40 -9.39
N LEU A 158 -13.56 -13.30 -9.19
CA LEU A 158 -14.23 -12.59 -10.28
C LEU A 158 -13.26 -11.64 -11.01
N THR A 159 -12.38 -10.97 -10.29
CA THR A 159 -11.38 -10.06 -10.88
C THR A 159 -10.11 -10.00 -10.04
N LYS A 160 -9.01 -9.65 -10.70
CA LYS A 160 -7.71 -9.36 -10.09
C LYS A 160 -7.04 -8.15 -10.74
N GLY A 161 -5.89 -7.76 -10.20
CA GLY A 161 -4.98 -6.80 -10.81
C GLY A 161 -4.48 -7.27 -12.17
N ARG A 162 -4.35 -6.33 -13.11
CA ARG A 162 -3.85 -6.64 -14.45
C ARG A 162 -2.34 -6.87 -14.40
N LEU A 163 -1.89 -7.98 -14.98
CA LEU A 163 -0.47 -8.31 -15.16
C LEU A 163 0.29 -7.18 -15.87
N GLY A 164 1.45 -6.81 -15.32
CA GLY A 164 2.30 -5.72 -15.82
C GLY A 164 1.78 -4.31 -15.56
N SER A 165 0.58 -4.16 -14.96
CA SER A 165 0.07 -2.85 -14.58
C SER A 165 0.62 -2.40 -13.23
N TRP A 166 0.54 -1.10 -12.93
CA TRP A 166 0.84 -0.56 -11.61
C TRP A 166 -0.04 -1.13 -10.49
N TRP A 167 -1.17 -1.75 -10.84
CA TRP A 167 -2.06 -2.38 -9.86
C TRP A 167 -2.07 -3.89 -10.06
N GLU A 168 -0.98 -4.50 -10.53
CA GLU A 168 -0.87 -5.95 -10.56
C GLU A 168 -0.97 -6.51 -9.13
N THR A 169 -1.80 -7.54 -8.95
CA THR A 169 -1.94 -8.23 -7.66
C THR A 169 -0.61 -8.88 -7.30
N PRO A 170 -0.06 -8.62 -6.11
CA PRO A 170 1.23 -9.16 -5.74
C PRO A 170 1.10 -10.65 -5.39
N THR A 171 1.89 -11.50 -6.04
CA THR A 171 2.03 -12.93 -5.71
C THR A 171 2.97 -13.10 -4.52
N GLY A 172 2.82 -14.19 -3.76
CA GLY A 172 3.65 -14.48 -2.60
C GLY A 172 2.91 -15.17 -1.45
N ASN A 173 3.63 -15.36 -0.35
CA ASN A 173 3.13 -15.93 0.90
C ASN A 173 2.93 -14.81 1.93
N TYR A 174 1.66 -14.52 2.25
CA TYR A 174 1.23 -13.41 3.10
C TYR A 174 0.52 -13.94 4.35
N GLY A 175 0.09 -13.02 5.21
CA GLY A 175 -0.83 -13.32 6.31
C GLY A 175 -1.99 -12.33 6.34
N VAL A 176 -3.12 -12.75 6.91
CA VAL A 176 -4.26 -11.85 7.16
C VAL A 176 -3.84 -10.76 8.15
N ILE A 177 -3.84 -9.50 7.70
CA ILE A 177 -3.41 -8.37 8.52
C ILE A 177 -4.60 -7.73 9.25
N VAL A 178 -5.63 -7.37 8.49
CA VAL A 178 -6.84 -6.69 8.97
C VAL A 178 -8.07 -7.33 8.34
N LYS A 179 -9.16 -7.32 9.10
CA LYS A 179 -10.48 -7.77 8.67
C LYS A 179 -11.52 -6.70 8.99
N GLU A 180 -12.24 -6.23 7.99
CA GLU A 180 -13.33 -5.28 8.15
C GLU A 180 -14.57 -5.73 7.38
N VAL A 181 -15.73 -5.75 8.05
CA VAL A 181 -17.00 -6.18 7.44
C VAL A 181 -17.39 -5.28 6.26
N ASN A 182 -17.07 -3.99 6.35
CA ASN A 182 -17.25 -3.07 5.24
C ASN A 182 -16.17 -1.99 5.27
N HIS A 183 -15.14 -2.14 4.45
CA HIS A 183 -13.99 -1.24 4.40
C HIS A 183 -14.26 -0.10 3.40
N PHE A 184 -13.95 1.14 3.76
CA PHE A 184 -14.01 2.25 2.82
C PHE A 184 -12.66 2.49 2.16
N SER A 185 -12.56 2.24 0.86
CA SER A 185 -11.38 2.61 0.07
C SER A 185 -11.39 4.11 -0.19
N SER A 186 -10.48 4.85 0.44
CA SER A 186 -10.33 6.28 0.18
C SER A 186 -9.79 6.59 -1.23
N ILE A 187 -9.02 5.66 -1.80
CA ILE A 187 -8.48 5.73 -3.16
C ILE A 187 -9.62 5.67 -4.17
N GLY A 188 -10.46 4.64 -4.04
CA GLY A 188 -11.56 4.42 -4.97
C GLY A 188 -12.84 5.17 -4.64
N LYS A 189 -12.92 5.74 -3.43
CA LYS A 189 -14.14 6.34 -2.86
C LYS A 189 -15.34 5.39 -2.89
N VAL A 190 -15.07 4.12 -2.58
CA VAL A 190 -16.02 2.99 -2.63
C VAL A 190 -15.95 2.16 -1.35
N TRP A 191 -17.06 1.53 -1.01
CA TRP A 191 -17.15 0.53 0.05
C TRP A 191 -16.82 -0.85 -0.50
N MET A 192 -16.06 -1.62 0.29
CA MET A 192 -15.57 -2.95 -0.03
C MET A 192 -16.08 -3.92 1.05
N PRO A 193 -17.13 -4.70 0.77
CA PRO A 193 -17.71 -5.62 1.74
C PRO A 193 -16.76 -6.78 2.04
N TYR A 194 -16.77 -7.27 3.28
CA TYR A 194 -16.02 -8.43 3.76
C TYR A 194 -14.52 -8.38 3.40
N SER A 195 -13.89 -7.27 3.73
CA SER A 195 -12.51 -6.97 3.33
C SER A 195 -11.49 -7.63 4.25
N ILE A 196 -10.54 -8.34 3.63
CA ILE A 196 -9.38 -8.97 4.25
C ILE A 196 -8.13 -8.34 3.62
N GLN A 197 -7.37 -7.60 4.42
CA GLN A 197 -6.10 -7.06 3.97
C GLN A 197 -5.01 -8.11 4.11
N PHE A 198 -4.24 -8.34 3.04
CA PHE A 198 -3.13 -9.29 3.05
C PHE A 198 -1.78 -8.64 2.78
N TYR A 199 -1.75 -7.49 2.10
CA TYR A 199 -0.51 -6.78 1.83
C TYR A 199 -0.75 -5.33 1.41
N GLY A 200 -0.05 -4.34 1.97
CA GLY A 200 -0.11 -2.95 1.50
C GLY A 200 -1.54 -2.44 1.27
N ASN A 201 -1.85 -1.98 0.05
CA ASN A 201 -3.21 -1.58 -0.36
C ASN A 201 -4.05 -2.70 -1.02
N TYR A 202 -3.62 -3.95 -0.90
CA TYR A 202 -4.23 -5.11 -1.55
C TYR A 202 -5.09 -5.91 -0.55
N PHE A 203 -6.31 -6.18 -0.99
CA PHE A 203 -7.35 -6.85 -0.22
C PHE A 203 -7.95 -8.02 -1.01
N ILE A 204 -8.50 -8.98 -0.28
CA ILE A 204 -9.55 -9.89 -0.75
C ILE A 204 -10.87 -9.33 -0.24
N HIS A 205 -11.83 -9.06 -1.12
CA HIS A 205 -13.11 -8.46 -0.73
C HIS A 205 -14.24 -8.78 -1.72
N GLY A 206 -15.49 -8.50 -1.34
CA GLY A 206 -16.68 -8.62 -2.19
C GLY A 206 -16.77 -7.51 -3.24
N TRP A 207 -17.88 -7.35 -3.93
CA TRP A 207 -17.96 -6.39 -5.02
C TRP A 207 -18.05 -4.94 -4.51
N PRO A 208 -17.14 -4.02 -4.91
CA PRO A 208 -17.20 -2.66 -4.40
C PRO A 208 -18.41 -1.90 -4.90
N HIS A 209 -18.89 -0.96 -4.08
CA HIS A 209 -19.99 -0.08 -4.45
C HIS A 209 -19.75 1.35 -3.97
N TYR A 210 -20.31 2.31 -4.70
CA TYR A 210 -20.32 3.71 -4.30
C TYR A 210 -21.27 3.92 -3.10
N ASN A 211 -21.25 5.13 -2.54
CA ASN A 211 -22.09 5.46 -1.38
C ASN A 211 -23.59 5.35 -1.64
N ASP A 212 -24.03 5.47 -2.88
CA ASP A 212 -25.42 5.31 -3.31
C ASP A 212 -25.81 3.82 -3.50
N GLY A 213 -24.87 2.89 -3.25
CA GLY A 213 -25.05 1.46 -3.45
C GLY A 213 -24.79 1.00 -4.89
N THR A 214 -24.49 1.91 -5.82
CA THR A 214 -24.20 1.55 -7.21
C THR A 214 -22.91 0.73 -7.27
N PRO A 215 -22.90 -0.48 -7.87
CA PRO A 215 -21.70 -1.30 -7.97
C PRO A 215 -20.68 -0.66 -8.92
N VAL A 216 -19.39 -0.85 -8.63
CA VAL A 216 -18.32 -0.42 -9.56
C VAL A 216 -18.37 -1.24 -10.84
N GLN A 217 -17.94 -0.65 -11.96
CA GLN A 217 -17.82 -1.37 -13.22
C GLN A 217 -16.77 -2.47 -13.14
N LYS A 218 -16.93 -3.56 -13.91
CA LYS A 218 -15.98 -4.68 -13.95
C LYS A 218 -14.56 -4.27 -14.36
N THR A 219 -14.44 -3.22 -15.17
CA THR A 219 -13.16 -2.67 -15.66
C THR A 219 -12.42 -1.84 -14.60
N TYR A 220 -13.09 -1.44 -13.52
CA TYR A 220 -12.49 -0.71 -12.43
C TYR A 220 -11.56 -1.66 -11.66
N SER A 221 -10.24 -1.54 -11.74
CA SER A 221 -9.31 -2.44 -11.03
C SER A 221 -8.26 -1.64 -10.27
N GLY A 222 -8.15 -1.92 -8.96
CA GLY A 222 -7.14 -1.37 -8.05
C GLY A 222 -6.16 -2.45 -7.54
N GLY A 223 -6.14 -3.61 -8.18
CA GLY A 223 -5.21 -4.71 -7.85
C GLY A 223 -5.68 -5.71 -6.80
N CYS A 224 -6.79 -5.43 -6.11
CA CYS A 224 -7.39 -6.38 -5.17
C CYS A 224 -7.94 -7.64 -5.84
N ILE A 225 -8.05 -8.71 -5.07
CA ILE A 225 -8.74 -9.96 -5.42
C ILE A 225 -10.21 -9.76 -5.08
N ARG A 226 -11.10 -9.85 -6.08
CA ARG A 226 -12.54 -9.65 -5.87
C ARG A 226 -13.31 -10.93 -6.02
N LEU A 227 -14.21 -11.15 -5.08
CA LEU A 227 -15.13 -12.27 -5.04
C LEU A 227 -16.57 -11.75 -5.17
N SER A 228 -17.55 -12.65 -5.25
CA SER A 228 -18.94 -12.28 -4.93
C SER A 228 -19.05 -11.88 -3.45
N ASP A 229 -20.10 -11.17 -3.07
CA ASP A 229 -20.30 -10.79 -1.67
C ASP A 229 -20.48 -12.02 -0.77
N GLU A 230 -21.16 -13.05 -1.28
CA GLU A 230 -21.32 -14.33 -0.59
C GLU A 230 -19.97 -15.04 -0.42
N GLY A 231 -19.19 -15.14 -1.51
CA GLY A 231 -17.86 -15.75 -1.46
C GLY A 231 -16.92 -14.99 -0.54
N ALA A 232 -16.90 -13.66 -0.61
CA ALA A 232 -16.11 -12.83 0.28
C ALA A 232 -16.51 -12.99 1.75
N LYS A 233 -17.81 -13.11 2.04
CA LYS A 233 -18.29 -13.40 3.38
C LYS A 233 -17.78 -14.76 3.87
N GLU A 234 -17.82 -15.80 3.04
CA GLU A 234 -17.29 -17.13 3.39
C GLU A 234 -15.80 -17.08 3.73
N VAL A 235 -14.97 -16.44 2.88
CA VAL A 235 -13.53 -16.25 3.16
C VAL A 235 -13.34 -15.43 4.43
N PHE A 236 -14.13 -14.38 4.61
CA PHE A 236 -14.05 -13.51 5.79
C PHE A 236 -14.38 -14.26 7.07
N ASP A 237 -15.41 -15.09 7.10
CA ASP A 237 -15.78 -15.87 8.28
C ASP A 237 -14.71 -16.93 8.61
N PHE A 238 -14.08 -17.50 7.57
CA PHE A 238 -12.99 -18.47 7.71
C PHE A 238 -11.69 -17.84 8.22
N ALA A 239 -11.31 -16.69 7.69
CA ALA A 239 -10.02 -16.05 7.92
C ALA A 239 -9.80 -15.64 9.38
N LYS A 240 -8.61 -15.88 9.91
CA LYS A 240 -8.16 -15.39 11.23
C LYS A 240 -6.97 -14.45 11.04
N LYS A 241 -6.82 -13.43 11.89
CA LYS A 241 -5.63 -12.56 11.85
C LYS A 241 -4.36 -13.41 11.99
N GLY A 242 -3.37 -13.17 11.13
CA GLY A 242 -2.14 -13.96 11.04
C GLY A 242 -2.24 -15.25 10.23
N MET A 243 -3.43 -15.66 9.79
CA MET A 243 -3.60 -16.86 8.94
C MET A 243 -2.86 -16.68 7.61
N PRO A 244 -2.10 -17.68 7.14
CA PRO A 244 -1.41 -17.58 5.87
C PRO A 244 -2.36 -17.41 4.68
N ILE A 245 -1.93 -16.60 3.71
CA ILE A 245 -2.56 -16.40 2.42
C ILE A 245 -1.50 -16.60 1.35
N LEU A 246 -1.62 -17.67 0.58
CA LEU A 246 -0.71 -18.01 -0.50
C LEU A 246 -1.34 -17.54 -1.83
N VAL A 247 -0.78 -16.50 -2.44
CA VAL A 247 -1.28 -15.90 -3.69
C VAL A 247 -0.34 -16.26 -4.83
N PHE A 248 -0.88 -16.85 -5.90
CA PHE A 248 -0.09 -17.38 -7.01
C PHE A 248 -0.62 -16.98 -8.36
N GLU A 249 0.28 -16.67 -9.28
CA GLU A 249 0.00 -16.49 -10.71
C GLU A 249 1.17 -17.04 -11.51
N ASP A 250 0.91 -17.78 -12.59
CA ASP A 250 1.96 -18.14 -13.53
C ASP A 250 2.62 -16.88 -14.10
N MET A 251 3.94 -16.93 -14.24
CA MET A 251 4.64 -15.97 -15.07
C MET A 251 4.35 -16.30 -16.54
N PRO A 252 3.99 -15.31 -17.38
CA PRO A 252 3.84 -15.56 -18.79
C PRO A 252 5.17 -16.08 -19.33
N ASP A 253 5.13 -17.18 -20.08
CA ASP A 253 6.29 -17.62 -20.86
C ASP A 253 6.67 -16.48 -21.80
N ARG A 254 7.79 -15.82 -21.51
CA ARG A 254 8.30 -14.72 -22.34
C ARG A 254 9.16 -15.23 -23.49
N GLY A 255 9.29 -16.55 -23.67
CA GLY A 255 10.06 -17.16 -24.75
C GLY A 255 11.54 -16.77 -24.69
N PHE A 256 12.14 -16.84 -23.50
CA PHE A 256 13.54 -16.44 -23.32
C PHE A 256 14.47 -17.32 -24.15
N GLY A 257 15.52 -16.70 -24.69
CA GLY A 257 16.61 -17.45 -25.29
C GLY A 257 17.39 -18.27 -24.25
N THR A 258 18.41 -18.96 -24.74
CA THR A 258 19.37 -19.73 -23.94
C THR A 258 20.76 -19.16 -24.14
N LEU A 259 21.50 -19.02 -23.03
CA LEU A 259 22.92 -18.72 -23.08
C LEU A 259 23.69 -20.01 -23.33
N VAL A 260 24.19 -20.19 -24.55
CA VAL A 260 25.02 -21.35 -24.93
C VAL A 260 26.50 -21.00 -24.75
N PRO A 261 27.26 -21.71 -23.89
CA PRO A 261 28.69 -21.45 -23.73
C PRO A 261 29.49 -21.74 -25.02
N LYS A 262 30.44 -20.88 -25.36
CA LYS A 262 31.42 -21.10 -26.43
C LYS A 262 32.49 -22.10 -25.97
N VAL A 263 33.05 -22.84 -26.93
CA VAL A 263 34.13 -23.84 -26.69
C VAL A 263 35.39 -23.19 -26.10
N GLN A 264 35.64 -21.91 -26.40
CA GLN A 264 36.79 -21.17 -25.90
C GLN A 264 36.36 -20.29 -24.72
N ASN A 265 36.83 -20.63 -23.52
CA ASN A 265 36.52 -19.90 -22.30
C ASN A 265 37.61 -18.86 -22.01
N ALA A 266 37.32 -17.59 -22.31
CA ALA A 266 38.19 -16.50 -21.91
C ALA A 266 38.14 -16.35 -20.39
N GLY A 267 39.30 -16.37 -19.73
CA GLY A 267 39.39 -16.18 -18.29
C GLY A 267 38.71 -14.88 -17.84
N LEU A 268 38.18 -14.88 -16.62
CA LEU A 268 37.57 -13.69 -16.05
C LEU A 268 38.59 -12.54 -16.02
N PRO A 269 38.25 -11.33 -16.49
CA PRO A 269 39.15 -10.18 -16.39
C PRO A 269 39.40 -9.79 -14.94
N ALA A 270 40.40 -8.94 -14.71
CA ALA A 270 40.59 -8.33 -13.40
C ALA A 270 39.38 -7.45 -13.06
N ILE A 271 38.65 -7.82 -12.01
CA ILE A 271 37.50 -7.09 -11.47
C ILE A 271 37.90 -6.55 -10.10
N SER A 272 37.79 -5.22 -9.92
CA SER A 272 38.20 -4.55 -8.68
C SER A 272 37.24 -4.80 -7.53
N ALA A 273 35.98 -5.09 -7.83
CA ALA A 273 34.93 -5.38 -6.87
C ALA A 273 35.26 -6.50 -5.90
N GLU A 274 34.90 -6.30 -4.63
CA GLU A 274 34.98 -7.33 -3.59
C GLU A 274 34.00 -8.47 -3.85
N SER A 275 32.79 -8.14 -4.32
CA SER A 275 31.73 -9.08 -4.66
C SER A 275 31.07 -8.72 -5.98
N PHE A 276 30.79 -9.73 -6.81
CA PHE A 276 29.95 -9.57 -8.00
C PHE A 276 29.16 -10.85 -8.32
N LEU A 277 28.10 -10.68 -9.10
CA LEU A 277 27.28 -11.76 -9.62
C LEU A 277 26.79 -11.41 -11.03
N ILE A 278 26.91 -12.34 -11.97
CA ILE A 278 26.13 -12.40 -13.19
C ILE A 278 25.15 -13.56 -13.06
N SER A 279 23.86 -13.33 -13.26
CA SER A 279 22.83 -14.37 -13.23
C SER A 279 21.77 -14.15 -14.30
N ASN A 280 21.23 -15.25 -14.83
CA ASN A 280 20.08 -15.21 -15.71
C ASN A 280 18.84 -14.75 -14.90
N VAL A 281 18.18 -13.69 -15.33
CA VAL A 281 17.02 -13.14 -14.61
C VAL A 281 15.79 -14.04 -14.71
N ALA A 282 15.70 -14.88 -15.74
CA ALA A 282 14.55 -15.77 -15.88
C ALA A 282 14.64 -16.99 -14.98
N SER A 283 15.75 -17.72 -15.05
CA SER A 283 15.96 -18.92 -14.23
C SER A 283 16.49 -18.62 -12.84
N GLY A 284 17.09 -17.44 -12.62
CA GLY A 284 17.89 -17.13 -11.44
C GLY A 284 19.24 -17.86 -11.40
N GLU A 285 19.57 -18.63 -12.44
CA GLU A 285 20.82 -19.39 -12.53
C GLU A 285 22.02 -18.45 -12.48
N THR A 286 22.98 -18.80 -11.62
CA THR A 286 24.25 -18.08 -11.54
C THR A 286 25.15 -18.46 -12.71
N ILE A 287 25.57 -17.45 -13.48
CA ILE A 287 26.46 -17.60 -14.64
C ILE A 287 27.92 -17.51 -14.19
N VAL A 288 28.26 -16.48 -13.42
CA VAL A 288 29.58 -16.31 -12.81
C VAL A 288 29.46 -15.44 -11.55
N GLU A 289 30.27 -15.74 -10.54
CA GLU A 289 30.23 -15.03 -9.26
C GLU A 289 31.60 -14.93 -8.60
N LYS A 290 31.74 -13.93 -7.72
CA LYS A 290 32.83 -13.79 -6.75
C LYS A 290 32.22 -13.29 -5.46
N ASN A 291 32.42 -14.01 -4.36
CA ASN A 291 31.94 -13.63 -3.02
C ASN A 291 30.47 -13.17 -3.00
N SER A 292 29.60 -13.79 -3.80
CA SER A 292 28.23 -13.31 -4.04
C SER A 292 27.30 -13.42 -2.82
N ASN A 293 27.69 -14.19 -1.80
CA ASN A 293 27.03 -14.30 -0.50
C ASN A 293 27.60 -13.32 0.56
N GLU A 294 28.62 -12.52 0.22
CA GLU A 294 29.24 -11.59 1.17
C GLU A 294 28.29 -10.44 1.50
N LYS A 295 28.13 -10.13 2.79
CA LYS A 295 27.25 -9.06 3.28
C LYS A 295 27.97 -7.74 3.22
N LEU A 296 27.69 -6.96 2.18
CA LEU A 296 28.33 -5.66 1.95
C LEU A 296 27.31 -4.52 2.03
N PRO A 297 27.74 -3.31 2.44
CA PRO A 297 26.87 -2.15 2.39
C PRO A 297 26.39 -1.88 0.97
N THR A 298 25.09 -1.66 0.79
CA THR A 298 24.45 -1.56 -0.54
C THR A 298 24.53 -0.18 -1.17
N ALA A 299 24.75 0.85 -0.35
CA ALA A 299 24.55 2.24 -0.72
C ALA A 299 23.17 2.44 -1.40
N SER A 300 23.11 3.30 -2.42
CA SER A 300 21.84 3.66 -3.06
C SER A 300 21.14 2.54 -3.84
N ILE A 301 21.70 1.32 -3.94
CA ILE A 301 20.93 0.15 -4.41
C ILE A 301 19.68 -0.06 -3.52
N THR A 302 19.75 0.31 -2.23
CA THR A 302 18.60 0.34 -1.30
C THR A 302 17.36 1.01 -1.92
N LYS A 303 17.54 2.04 -2.76
CA LYS A 303 16.43 2.80 -3.33
C LYS A 303 15.56 2.00 -4.30
N LEU A 304 16.06 0.89 -4.85
CA LEU A 304 15.23 -0.06 -5.59
C LEU A 304 14.17 -0.69 -4.66
N MET A 305 14.57 -1.12 -3.46
CA MET A 305 13.63 -1.64 -2.45
C MET A 305 12.67 -0.54 -1.98
N THR A 306 13.17 0.67 -1.77
CA THR A 306 12.32 1.83 -1.42
C THR A 306 11.25 2.11 -2.47
N GLY A 307 11.61 2.06 -3.76
CA GLY A 307 10.66 2.23 -4.86
C GLY A 307 9.59 1.14 -4.88
N VAL A 308 10.00 -0.13 -4.68
CA VAL A 308 9.08 -1.27 -4.58
C VAL A 308 8.12 -1.10 -3.41
N VAL A 309 8.62 -0.82 -2.20
CA VAL A 309 7.78 -0.69 -1.00
C VAL A 309 6.89 0.54 -1.07
N ALA A 310 7.40 1.68 -1.55
CA ALA A 310 6.61 2.89 -1.73
C ALA A 310 5.41 2.64 -2.65
N HIS A 311 5.64 1.96 -3.76
CA HIS A 311 4.58 1.59 -4.69
C HIS A 311 3.50 0.69 -4.06
N GLU A 312 3.92 -0.25 -3.22
CA GLU A 312 2.99 -1.24 -2.67
C GLU A 312 2.25 -0.75 -1.41
N LEU A 313 2.87 0.17 -0.67
CA LEU A 313 2.32 0.75 0.54
C LEU A 313 1.51 2.01 0.27
N ILE A 314 1.90 2.80 -0.72
CA ILE A 314 1.33 4.12 -1.01
C ILE A 314 0.54 4.04 -2.31
N TYR A 315 -0.67 4.58 -2.32
CA TYR A 315 -1.30 4.93 -3.59
C TYR A 315 -0.43 5.99 -4.28
N LEU A 316 0.27 5.65 -5.36
CA LEU A 316 1.26 6.57 -5.94
C LEU A 316 0.65 7.91 -6.43
N GLY A 317 -0.66 7.99 -6.66
CA GLY A 317 -1.35 9.27 -6.92
C GLY A 317 -1.63 10.12 -5.68
N SER A 318 -1.41 9.59 -4.47
CA SER A 318 -1.61 10.32 -3.22
C SER A 318 -0.59 11.43 -3.07
N SER A 319 -1.09 12.61 -2.70
CA SER A 319 -0.27 13.74 -2.31
C SER A 319 0.41 13.45 -0.96
N ILE A 320 1.71 13.70 -0.90
CA ILE A 320 2.55 13.57 0.29
C ILE A 320 3.15 14.94 0.59
N ARG A 321 2.93 15.42 1.81
CA ARG A 321 3.52 16.68 2.26
C ARG A 321 4.99 16.46 2.63
N VAL A 322 5.87 17.27 2.06
CA VAL A 322 7.29 17.30 2.44
C VAL A 322 7.40 17.87 3.86
N GLY A 323 7.88 17.04 4.78
CA GLY A 323 8.16 17.44 6.16
C GLY A 323 9.39 18.33 6.29
N GLN A 324 9.87 18.52 7.51
CA GLN A 324 11.23 19.02 7.71
C GLN A 324 12.19 17.94 7.23
N LEU A 325 12.97 18.25 6.20
CA LEU A 325 14.02 17.37 5.74
C LEU A 325 15.23 17.57 6.64
N PRO A 326 15.97 16.49 6.97
CA PRO A 326 17.29 16.66 7.57
C PRO A 326 18.08 17.62 6.69
N THR A 327 18.77 18.60 7.28
CA THR A 327 19.72 19.44 6.53
C THR A 327 20.59 18.51 5.72
N SER A 328 20.49 18.62 4.39
CA SER A 328 21.09 17.70 3.45
C SER A 328 22.55 17.47 3.84
N THR A 329 22.86 16.30 4.40
CA THR A 329 24.24 15.83 4.41
C THR A 329 24.54 15.55 2.96
N THR A 330 25.22 16.50 2.33
CA THR A 330 25.72 16.56 0.96
C THR A 330 26.44 15.27 0.55
N GLY A 331 25.67 14.21 0.32
CA GLY A 331 26.15 12.89 -0.12
C GLY A 331 25.57 12.48 -1.48
N GLY A 332 24.72 13.31 -2.09
CA GLY A 332 24.32 13.20 -3.50
C GLY A 332 25.12 14.17 -4.34
N SER A 333 25.58 13.72 -5.50
CA SER A 333 26.37 14.47 -6.49
C SER A 333 25.98 15.96 -6.58
N SER A 334 26.97 16.86 -6.57
CA SER A 334 26.81 18.32 -6.58
C SER A 334 26.33 18.87 -7.94
N SER A 335 25.46 18.14 -8.62
CA SER A 335 24.94 18.57 -9.91
C SER A 335 23.97 19.73 -9.70
N THR A 336 24.15 20.80 -10.47
CA THR A 336 23.26 21.98 -10.47
C THR A 336 21.84 21.68 -10.98
N LYS A 337 21.60 20.44 -11.44
CA LYS A 337 20.31 19.92 -11.92
C LYS A 337 19.66 18.93 -10.93
N ALA A 338 20.22 18.75 -9.73
CA ALA A 338 19.59 17.93 -8.70
C ALA A 338 18.32 18.62 -8.17
N PHE A 339 17.24 17.85 -8.02
CA PHE A 339 15.97 18.34 -7.52
C PHE A 339 16.00 18.45 -6.00
N HIS A 340 15.64 19.63 -5.49
CA HIS A 340 15.56 19.91 -4.07
C HIS A 340 14.12 20.16 -3.66
N PHE A 341 13.70 19.48 -2.60
CA PHE A 341 12.35 19.58 -2.07
C PHE A 341 12.25 20.73 -1.07
N ASN A 342 11.27 21.60 -1.25
CA ASN A 342 10.95 22.62 -0.25
C ASN A 342 10.03 22.03 0.83
N SER A 343 10.37 22.22 2.11
CA SER A 343 9.48 21.83 3.20
C SER A 343 8.13 22.53 3.08
N GLY A 344 7.05 21.78 3.29
CA GLY A 344 5.68 22.24 3.11
C GLY A 344 5.12 22.12 1.70
N SER A 345 5.97 21.82 0.69
CA SER A 345 5.48 21.41 -0.63
C SER A 345 4.76 20.06 -0.58
N TYR A 346 4.01 19.79 -1.63
CA TYR A 346 3.26 18.55 -1.82
C TYR A 346 3.62 17.94 -3.16
N TYR A 347 3.89 16.64 -3.19
CA TYR A 347 4.19 15.85 -4.39
C TYR A 347 3.44 14.53 -4.32
N THR A 348 3.09 13.94 -5.46
CA THR A 348 2.53 12.60 -5.44
C THR A 348 3.59 11.56 -5.09
N GLY A 349 3.20 10.37 -4.63
CA GLY A 349 4.14 9.25 -4.51
C GLY A 349 4.86 8.96 -5.83
N PHE A 350 4.16 9.12 -6.96
CA PHE A 350 4.68 8.93 -8.31
C PHE A 350 5.76 9.96 -8.66
N ASP A 351 5.52 11.24 -8.38
CA ASP A 351 6.51 12.31 -8.52
C ASP A 351 7.82 11.92 -7.84
N LEU A 352 7.73 11.43 -6.60
CA LEU A 352 8.89 11.16 -5.77
C LEU A 352 9.75 9.99 -6.29
N LEU A 353 9.20 9.09 -7.12
CA LEU A 353 9.97 7.97 -7.70
C LEU A 353 11.03 8.44 -8.70
N TYR A 354 10.78 9.55 -9.42
CA TYR A 354 11.74 10.09 -10.40
C TYR A 354 13.07 10.54 -9.77
N PRO A 355 13.09 11.52 -8.83
CA PRO A 355 14.33 11.92 -8.17
C PRO A 355 14.90 10.78 -7.30
N LEU A 356 14.07 9.86 -6.77
CA LEU A 356 14.56 8.67 -6.07
C LEU A 356 15.46 7.79 -6.98
N LEU A 357 15.00 7.50 -8.20
CA LEU A 357 15.62 6.51 -9.07
C LEU A 357 16.62 7.11 -10.06
N MET A 358 16.33 8.28 -10.65
CA MET A 358 17.22 8.97 -11.60
C MET A 358 18.36 9.71 -10.89
N GLN A 359 18.05 10.42 -9.81
CA GLN A 359 19.01 11.28 -9.10
C GLN A 359 19.55 10.66 -7.82
N SER A 360 19.08 9.47 -7.46
CA SER A 360 19.47 8.82 -6.21
C SER A 360 19.16 9.69 -4.97
N SER A 361 18.07 10.47 -5.01
CA SER A 361 17.74 11.46 -3.98
C SER A 361 17.41 10.80 -2.64
N ASN A 362 18.19 11.15 -1.61
CA ASN A 362 17.93 10.74 -0.23
C ASN A 362 16.68 11.44 0.34
N ASP A 363 16.43 12.68 -0.10
CA ASP A 363 15.25 13.44 0.30
C ASP A 363 13.98 12.75 -0.18
N ALA A 364 13.93 12.34 -1.45
CA ALA A 364 12.80 11.60 -2.00
C ALA A 364 12.53 10.30 -1.22
N ALA A 365 13.59 9.55 -0.89
CA ALA A 365 13.50 8.34 -0.07
C ALA A 365 12.92 8.63 1.32
N ASN A 366 13.37 9.69 1.98
CA ASN A 366 12.87 10.07 3.30
C ASN A 366 11.42 10.59 3.25
N VAL A 367 11.03 11.34 2.21
CA VAL A 367 9.65 11.80 2.03
C VAL A 367 8.72 10.60 1.82
N LEU A 368 9.08 9.65 0.96
CA LEU A 368 8.31 8.42 0.77
C LEU A 368 8.18 7.63 2.07
N ALA A 369 9.28 7.46 2.81
CA ALA A 369 9.26 6.76 4.08
C ALA A 369 8.44 7.47 5.17
N SER A 370 8.32 8.80 5.10
CA SER A 370 7.54 9.58 6.06
C SER A 370 6.03 9.32 5.98
N PHE A 371 5.54 8.75 4.86
CA PHE A 371 4.12 8.44 4.65
C PHE A 371 3.55 7.53 5.75
N SER A 372 4.24 6.44 6.05
CA SER A 372 3.91 5.52 7.15
C SER A 372 4.75 5.78 8.42
N GLY A 373 5.76 6.65 8.32
CA GLY A 373 6.78 6.87 9.33
C GLY A 373 7.99 5.95 9.11
N SER A 374 9.19 6.50 9.20
CA SER A 374 10.43 5.84 8.73
C SER A 374 10.67 4.46 9.34
N ARG A 375 10.39 4.27 10.64
CA ARG A 375 10.55 2.96 11.30
C ARG A 375 9.67 1.88 10.66
N LEU A 376 8.43 2.23 10.35
CA LEU A 376 7.45 1.31 9.79
C LEU A 376 7.73 1.05 8.32
N PHE A 377 8.15 2.07 7.58
CA PHE A 377 8.59 1.92 6.20
C PHE A 377 9.80 0.98 6.10
N VAL A 378 10.82 1.16 6.94
CA VAL A 378 12.00 0.27 6.99
C VAL A 378 11.60 -1.15 7.41
N LYS A 379 10.63 -1.31 8.32
CA LYS A 379 10.06 -2.64 8.61
C LYS A 379 9.49 -3.27 7.33
N SER A 380 8.65 -2.54 6.59
CA SER A 380 8.09 -3.03 5.32
C SER A 380 9.15 -3.37 4.27
N MET A 381 10.29 -2.67 4.24
CA MET A 381 11.43 -3.03 3.39
C MET A 381 12.05 -4.37 3.76
N ASN A 382 12.25 -4.62 5.06
CA ASN A 382 12.76 -5.91 5.53
C ASN A 382 11.72 -7.04 5.36
N ASP A 383 10.43 -6.74 5.56
CA ASP A 383 9.36 -7.69 5.29
C ASP A 383 9.30 -8.07 3.80
N LYS A 384 9.47 -7.09 2.91
CA LYS A 384 9.58 -7.34 1.47
C LYS A 384 10.83 -8.16 1.13
N ALA A 385 11.99 -7.82 1.69
CA ALA A 385 13.23 -8.57 1.51
C ALA A 385 13.03 -10.06 1.88
N ALA A 386 12.47 -10.33 3.05
CA ALA A 386 12.15 -11.68 3.50
C ALA A 386 11.16 -12.41 2.56
N SER A 387 10.11 -11.73 2.07
CA SER A 387 9.16 -12.32 1.09
C SER A 387 9.85 -12.74 -0.23
N LEU A 388 10.88 -11.99 -0.63
CA LEU A 388 11.73 -12.26 -1.80
C LEU A 388 12.88 -13.23 -1.48
N ASN A 389 12.92 -13.80 -0.27
CA ASN A 389 13.99 -14.66 0.22
C ASN A 389 15.38 -14.01 0.23
N MET A 390 15.42 -12.72 0.49
CA MET A 390 16.65 -11.96 0.67
C MET A 390 17.12 -12.08 2.13
N LEU A 391 17.48 -13.29 2.56
CA LEU A 391 17.71 -13.65 3.97
C LEU A 391 18.97 -13.02 4.56
N ASP A 392 19.91 -12.63 3.71
CA ASP A 392 21.16 -11.99 4.07
C ASP A 392 21.11 -10.47 3.85
N THR A 393 19.93 -9.91 3.58
CA THR A 393 19.66 -8.48 3.48
C THR A 393 19.08 -7.91 4.77
N ARG A 394 19.55 -6.72 5.14
CA ARG A 394 18.92 -5.88 6.17
C ARG A 394 18.95 -4.42 5.75
N PHE A 395 17.79 -3.76 5.82
CA PHE A 395 17.66 -2.32 5.66
C PHE A 395 17.49 -1.64 7.02
N ALA A 396 18.21 -0.55 7.22
CA ALA A 396 18.13 0.33 8.39
C ALA A 396 17.57 1.71 8.03
N ASP A 397 17.66 2.14 6.77
CA ASP A 397 17.05 3.38 6.27
C ASP A 397 16.55 3.24 4.81
N PRO A 398 15.76 4.19 4.27
CA PRO A 398 15.18 4.08 2.92
C PRO A 398 16.13 4.53 1.79
N SER A 399 17.31 5.04 2.12
CA SER A 399 18.22 5.72 1.21
C SER A 399 19.52 4.96 0.94
N GLY A 400 19.97 4.10 1.87
CA GLY A 400 21.27 3.44 1.79
C GLY A 400 22.43 4.25 2.37
N LEU A 401 22.16 5.26 3.21
CA LEU A 401 23.21 6.06 3.86
C LEU A 401 23.82 5.34 5.07
N SER A 402 23.00 4.57 5.78
CA SER A 402 23.39 3.76 6.92
C SER A 402 24.35 2.67 6.46
N THR A 403 25.43 2.49 7.20
CA THR A 403 26.33 1.35 7.01
C THR A 403 25.70 0.01 7.41
N GLN A 404 24.52 0.05 8.03
CA GLN A 404 23.75 -1.14 8.38
C GLN A 404 22.77 -1.57 7.28
N ASP A 405 22.65 -0.80 6.20
CA ASP A 405 22.00 -1.24 4.96
C ASP A 405 22.96 -2.19 4.24
N VAL A 406 22.77 -3.49 4.48
CA VAL A 406 23.65 -4.55 3.96
C VAL A 406 22.86 -5.56 3.17
N SER A 407 23.48 -6.13 2.15
CA SER A 407 22.92 -7.19 1.33
C SER A 407 24.04 -8.00 0.68
N THR A 408 23.66 -9.08 0.02
CA THR A 408 24.54 -9.87 -0.83
C THR A 408 24.21 -9.67 -2.30
N ALA A 409 25.13 -10.03 -3.21
CA ALA A 409 24.87 -9.96 -4.65
C ALA A 409 23.74 -10.92 -5.06
N LYS A 410 23.65 -12.10 -4.42
CA LYS A 410 22.54 -13.06 -4.64
C LYS A 410 21.19 -12.54 -4.18
N ASP A 411 21.14 -11.81 -3.07
CA ASP A 411 19.87 -11.27 -2.62
C ASP A 411 19.42 -10.09 -3.49
N ILE A 412 20.36 -9.25 -3.93
CA ILE A 412 20.05 -8.16 -4.87
C ILE A 412 19.54 -8.70 -6.20
N SER A 413 20.05 -9.84 -6.71
CA SER A 413 19.53 -10.42 -7.96
C SER A 413 18.05 -10.82 -7.86
N LYS A 414 17.60 -11.33 -6.71
CA LYS A 414 16.17 -11.63 -6.43
C LYS A 414 15.32 -10.37 -6.48
N LEU A 415 15.81 -9.25 -5.93
CA LEU A 415 15.14 -7.95 -6.03
C LEU A 415 15.05 -7.47 -7.50
N LEU A 416 16.14 -7.56 -8.26
CA LEU A 416 16.15 -7.17 -9.67
C LEU A 416 15.19 -8.00 -10.50
N GLN A 417 15.11 -9.30 -10.24
CA GLN A 417 14.19 -10.22 -10.89
C GLN A 417 12.74 -9.89 -10.56
N TYR A 418 12.42 -9.63 -9.28
CA TYR A 418 11.10 -9.16 -8.89
C TYR A 418 10.70 -7.89 -9.64
N ILE A 419 11.60 -6.90 -9.72
CA ILE A 419 11.36 -5.65 -10.44
C ILE A 419 11.15 -5.91 -11.93
N TYR A 420 12.03 -6.69 -12.57
CA TYR A 420 11.94 -7.03 -13.99
C TYR A 420 10.57 -7.62 -14.39
N TYR A 421 10.03 -8.46 -13.51
CA TYR A 421 8.80 -9.19 -13.79
C TYR A 421 7.53 -8.47 -13.37
N LYS A 422 7.55 -7.87 -12.17
CA LYS A 422 6.35 -7.38 -11.50
C LYS A 422 6.28 -5.86 -11.44
N ARG A 423 7.41 -5.17 -11.52
CA ARG A 423 7.50 -3.70 -11.38
C ARG A 423 8.43 -3.07 -12.44
N PRO A 424 8.33 -3.41 -13.74
CA PRO A 424 9.28 -2.96 -14.74
C PRO A 424 9.35 -1.43 -14.86
N PHE A 425 8.25 -0.73 -14.52
CA PHE A 425 8.22 0.72 -14.50
C PHE A 425 9.25 1.36 -13.56
N ILE A 426 9.74 0.65 -12.51
CA ILE A 426 10.82 1.15 -11.65
C ILE A 426 12.11 1.28 -12.46
N PHE A 427 12.40 0.32 -13.33
CA PHE A 427 13.54 0.40 -14.24
C PHE A 427 13.32 1.47 -15.32
N ASP A 428 12.11 1.58 -15.86
CA ASP A 428 11.77 2.61 -16.84
C ASP A 428 11.98 4.03 -16.26
N ILE A 429 11.49 4.30 -15.04
CA ILE A 429 11.73 5.58 -14.36
C ILE A 429 13.23 5.81 -14.13
N GLY A 430 13.98 4.79 -13.69
CA GLY A 430 15.44 4.90 -13.54
C GLY A 430 16.17 5.24 -14.84
N LYS A 431 15.63 4.79 -15.99
CA LYS A 431 16.14 5.17 -17.33
C LYS A 431 15.66 6.54 -17.81
N GLY A 432 14.77 7.20 -17.07
CA GLY A 432 14.20 8.49 -17.46
C GLY A 432 13.01 8.38 -18.42
N VAL A 433 12.34 7.23 -18.47
CA VAL A 433 11.09 7.10 -19.24
C VAL A 433 10.03 7.99 -18.60
N GLU A 434 9.46 8.85 -19.42
CA GLU A 434 8.42 9.79 -19.05
C GLU A 434 7.04 9.11 -19.12
N PHE A 435 6.40 8.98 -17.97
CA PHE A 435 5.01 8.51 -17.86
C PHE A 435 4.06 9.71 -17.76
N GLU A 436 4.20 10.65 -18.71
CA GLU A 436 3.46 11.91 -18.76
C GLU A 436 2.04 11.74 -19.31
N ARG A 437 1.16 10.98 -18.64
CA ARG A 437 -0.25 10.87 -19.09
C ARG A 437 -1.34 10.80 -18.04
N ASN A 438 -1.06 11.09 -16.77
CA ASN A 438 -2.08 10.94 -15.72
C ASN A 438 -2.40 12.21 -14.91
N GLY A 439 -1.80 13.38 -15.19
CA GLY A 439 -2.08 14.61 -14.43
C GLY A 439 -1.69 14.54 -12.94
N LEU A 440 -0.84 13.55 -12.58
CA LEU A 440 -0.35 13.29 -11.22
C LEU A 440 1.06 13.86 -10.99
N ILE A 441 1.68 14.42 -12.03
CA ILE A 441 3.09 14.82 -11.99
C ILE A 441 3.18 16.31 -11.73
N LYS A 442 3.61 16.70 -10.53
CA LYS A 442 3.89 18.09 -10.16
C LYS A 442 5.35 18.48 -10.38
N ILE A 443 6.27 17.50 -10.40
CA ILE A 443 7.65 17.77 -10.77
C ILE A 443 7.66 18.39 -12.16
N GLY A 444 7.01 17.77 -13.16
CA GLY A 444 6.81 18.28 -14.53
C GLY A 444 6.19 19.69 -14.66
N ASP A 445 5.38 20.13 -13.69
CA ASP A 445 4.84 21.51 -13.67
C ASP A 445 5.85 22.54 -13.17
N SER A 446 6.83 22.12 -12.35
CA SER A 446 7.85 22.98 -11.72
C SER A 446 9.23 22.85 -12.38
N ILE A 447 9.54 21.70 -12.96
CA ILE A 447 10.75 21.29 -13.69
C ILE A 447 10.39 20.10 -14.59
N SER A 448 10.68 20.18 -15.90
CA SER A 448 10.39 19.03 -16.78
C SER A 448 11.14 17.78 -16.30
N ILE A 449 10.55 16.59 -16.45
CA ILE A 449 11.22 15.33 -16.11
C ILE A 449 12.52 15.20 -16.94
N GLY A 450 12.50 15.59 -18.21
CA GLY A 450 13.69 15.63 -19.07
C GLY A 450 14.79 16.58 -18.59
N ASP A 451 14.47 17.56 -17.72
CA ASP A 451 15.47 18.45 -17.12
C ASP A 451 16.12 17.85 -15.86
N LEU A 452 15.55 16.79 -15.28
CA LEU A 452 16.16 16.08 -14.17
C LEU A 452 17.45 15.41 -14.63
N ALA A 453 18.54 15.65 -13.91
CA ALA A 453 19.75 14.86 -14.10
C ALA A 453 19.45 13.36 -13.93
N ASN A 454 19.94 12.54 -14.85
CA ASN A 454 19.95 11.09 -14.67
C ASN A 454 21.38 10.63 -14.38
N PHE A 455 21.59 10.05 -13.20
CA PHE A 455 22.88 9.51 -12.76
C PHE A 455 23.11 8.07 -13.23
N ASN A 456 22.28 7.58 -14.14
CA ASN A 456 22.54 6.36 -14.89
C ASN A 456 23.76 6.52 -15.79
N GLU A 457 24.88 5.95 -15.34
CA GLU A 457 26.17 5.92 -16.05
C GLU A 457 26.10 5.13 -17.38
N PHE A 458 25.02 4.39 -17.63
CA PHE A 458 24.77 3.57 -18.82
C PHE A 458 23.56 4.05 -19.64
N SER A 459 23.17 5.33 -19.51
CA SER A 459 22.00 5.90 -20.20
C SER A 459 22.04 5.82 -21.74
N GLY A 460 23.21 5.61 -22.35
CA GLY A 460 23.36 5.43 -23.80
C GLY A 460 23.32 3.98 -24.30
N GLU A 461 23.25 2.99 -23.40
CA GLU A 461 23.29 1.57 -23.77
C GLU A 461 21.87 1.04 -24.05
N THR A 462 21.61 0.61 -25.28
CA THR A 462 20.29 0.13 -25.72
C THR A 462 19.87 -1.18 -25.07
N ASP A 463 20.86 -2.03 -24.75
CA ASP A 463 20.66 -3.33 -24.12
C ASP A 463 20.30 -3.19 -22.63
N LEU A 464 20.40 -1.99 -22.05
CA LEU A 464 20.09 -1.78 -20.64
C LEU A 464 18.57 -1.82 -20.39
N ILE A 465 18.14 -2.81 -19.60
CA ILE A 465 16.76 -2.90 -19.14
C ILE A 465 16.54 -1.95 -17.97
N GLY A 466 17.46 -1.92 -17.00
CA GLY A 466 17.43 -0.98 -15.88
C GLY A 466 18.62 -1.14 -14.95
N MET A 467 18.88 -0.14 -14.10
CA MET A 467 19.95 -0.20 -13.10
C MET A 467 19.69 0.70 -11.91
N LYS A 468 20.48 0.49 -10.85
CA LYS A 468 20.75 1.46 -9.80
C LYS A 468 22.20 1.36 -9.34
N ASN A 469 22.90 2.50 -9.39
CA ASN A 469 24.23 2.68 -8.81
C ASN A 469 24.16 3.37 -7.44
N GLY A 470 25.21 3.24 -6.63
CA GLY A 470 25.30 3.88 -5.33
C GLY A 470 26.71 3.93 -4.76
N GLU A 471 27.02 4.97 -4.00
CA GLU A 471 28.36 5.11 -3.43
C GLU A 471 28.30 5.70 -2.03
N THR A 472 29.05 5.09 -1.11
CA THR A 472 29.38 5.66 0.19
C THR A 472 30.80 5.28 0.54
N LYS A 473 31.41 5.96 1.51
CA LYS A 473 32.75 5.59 2.00
C LYS A 473 32.82 4.14 2.49
N ALA A 474 31.74 3.61 3.06
CA ALA A 474 31.68 2.25 3.59
C ALA A 474 31.35 1.21 2.51
N ALA A 475 30.54 1.57 1.52
CA ALA A 475 30.09 0.66 0.47
C ALA A 475 31.05 0.56 -0.72
N GLY A 476 31.99 1.51 -0.87
CA GLY A 476 32.68 1.72 -2.13
C GLY A 476 31.68 2.08 -3.24
N GLN A 477 32.03 1.78 -4.49
CA GLN A 477 31.08 1.91 -5.60
C GLN A 477 30.26 0.63 -5.77
N THR A 478 28.94 0.77 -5.84
CA THR A 478 28.00 -0.33 -6.08
C THR A 478 27.15 -0.08 -7.32
N ILE A 479 26.73 -1.16 -7.99
CA ILE A 479 25.71 -1.14 -9.04
C ILE A 479 24.95 -2.46 -9.10
N ALA A 480 23.64 -2.37 -9.32
CA ALA A 480 22.75 -3.48 -9.63
C ALA A 480 22.07 -3.17 -10.97
N SER A 481 22.22 -4.03 -11.97
CA SER A 481 21.78 -3.76 -13.35
C SER A 481 21.19 -5.00 -14.00
N VAL A 482 20.28 -4.79 -14.96
CA VAL A 482 19.69 -5.83 -15.80
C VAL A 482 19.89 -5.46 -17.26
N TRP A 483 20.39 -6.41 -18.05
CA TRP A 483 20.78 -6.26 -19.45
C TRP A 483 20.04 -7.27 -20.30
N ASN A 484 19.72 -6.90 -21.52
CA ASN A 484 19.20 -7.81 -22.52
C ASN A 484 20.37 -8.36 -23.35
N ILE A 485 20.56 -9.68 -23.33
CA ILE A 485 21.60 -10.35 -24.11
C ILE A 485 20.95 -11.03 -25.30
N HIS A 486 21.27 -10.55 -26.50
CA HIS A 486 20.76 -11.10 -27.74
C HIS A 486 21.51 -12.39 -28.09
N THR A 487 20.80 -13.52 -28.18
CA THR A 487 21.36 -14.82 -28.59
C THR A 487 20.67 -15.32 -29.86
N PRO A 488 21.25 -16.26 -30.61
CA PRO A 488 20.59 -16.88 -31.76
C PRO A 488 19.24 -17.55 -31.42
N SER A 489 19.06 -17.96 -30.16
CA SER A 489 17.84 -18.60 -29.66
C SER A 489 16.81 -17.64 -29.08
N GLY A 490 17.11 -16.33 -29.08
CA GLY A 490 16.27 -15.28 -28.51
C GLY A 490 16.98 -14.45 -27.45
N ASP A 491 16.24 -13.49 -26.91
CA ASP A 491 16.74 -12.54 -25.93
C ASP A 491 16.79 -13.15 -24.52
N VAL A 492 17.87 -12.90 -23.80
CA VAL A 492 18.08 -13.37 -22.43
C VAL A 492 18.33 -12.20 -21.48
N PRO A 493 17.44 -11.93 -20.51
CA PRO A 493 17.70 -10.93 -19.49
C PRO A 493 18.73 -11.45 -18.49
N VAL A 494 19.78 -10.68 -18.25
CA VAL A 494 20.89 -11.01 -17.35
C VAL A 494 21.08 -9.89 -16.33
N SER A 495 21.14 -10.23 -15.06
CA SER A 495 21.47 -9.28 -14.00
C SER A 495 22.97 -9.28 -13.73
N ILE A 496 23.56 -8.10 -13.62
CA ILE A 496 24.95 -7.88 -13.20
C ILE A 496 24.93 -7.02 -11.93
N ILE A 497 25.43 -7.58 -10.84
CA ILE A 497 25.55 -6.92 -9.54
C ILE A 497 27.03 -6.82 -9.19
N VAL A 498 27.46 -5.62 -8.77
CA VAL A 498 28.84 -5.31 -8.38
C VAL A 498 28.79 -4.53 -7.07
N LEU A 499 29.49 -5.01 -6.04
CA LEU A 499 29.53 -4.42 -4.70
C LEU A 499 30.97 -4.17 -4.26
N ASN A 500 31.19 -3.04 -3.56
CA ASN A 500 32.50 -2.57 -3.12
C ASN A 500 33.57 -2.60 -4.22
N SER A 501 33.27 -1.90 -5.30
CA SER A 501 34.16 -1.72 -6.45
C SER A 501 34.97 -0.43 -6.33
N GLY A 502 36.20 -0.47 -6.84
CA GLY A 502 37.03 0.71 -7.05
C GLY A 502 36.65 1.50 -8.32
N ASP A 503 36.03 0.82 -9.29
CA ASP A 503 35.48 1.40 -10.52
C ASP A 503 34.32 0.52 -11.03
N ARG A 504 33.09 0.82 -10.58
CA ARG A 504 31.91 -0.01 -10.89
C ARG A 504 31.59 -0.02 -12.38
N TYR A 505 31.92 1.05 -13.09
CA TYR A 505 31.60 1.22 -14.49
C TYR A 505 32.48 0.29 -15.33
N SER A 506 33.80 0.36 -15.11
CA SER A 506 34.76 -0.51 -15.78
C SER A 506 34.52 -1.99 -15.42
N ASP A 507 34.28 -2.31 -14.14
CA ASP A 507 33.99 -3.68 -13.71
C ASP A 507 32.74 -4.23 -14.41
N THR A 508 31.67 -3.43 -14.50
CA THR A 508 30.41 -3.85 -15.16
C THR A 508 30.61 -4.04 -16.66
N LYS A 509 31.32 -3.14 -17.36
CA LYS A 509 31.64 -3.30 -18.79
C LYS A 509 32.51 -4.53 -19.02
N ASN A 510 33.49 -4.79 -18.16
CA ASN A 510 34.37 -5.96 -18.26
C ASN A 510 33.59 -7.26 -18.07
N LEU A 511 32.66 -7.31 -17.10
CA LEU A 511 31.77 -8.45 -16.88
C LEU A 511 30.83 -8.68 -18.07
N LEU A 512 30.24 -7.62 -18.64
CA LEU A 512 29.38 -7.70 -19.83
C LEU A 512 30.17 -8.20 -21.06
N ASN A 513 31.38 -7.68 -21.27
CA ASN A 513 32.24 -8.09 -22.37
C ASN A 513 32.71 -9.54 -22.21
N TRP A 514 33.03 -9.96 -20.98
CA TRP A 514 33.35 -11.35 -20.66
C TRP A 514 32.18 -12.27 -21.00
N LEU A 515 30.95 -11.90 -20.62
CA LEU A 515 29.75 -12.67 -20.94
C LEU A 515 29.57 -12.82 -22.46
N LYS A 516 29.59 -11.72 -23.21
CA LYS A 516 29.45 -11.73 -24.69
C LYS A 516 30.58 -12.51 -25.38
N SER A 517 31.78 -12.56 -24.79
CA SER A 517 32.91 -13.32 -25.33
C SER A 517 32.81 -14.81 -25.07
N ASN A 518 32.17 -15.23 -23.97
CA ASN A 518 32.10 -16.62 -23.51
C ASN A 518 30.80 -17.35 -23.89
N TYR A 519 29.77 -16.63 -24.32
CA TYR A 519 28.49 -17.20 -24.73
C TYR A 519 28.14 -16.82 -26.17
N GLU A 520 27.32 -17.63 -26.82
CA GLU A 520 26.78 -17.37 -28.16
C GLU A 520 25.82 -16.17 -28.11
N THR A 521 26.29 -15.01 -28.58
CA THR A 521 25.52 -13.77 -28.67
C THR A 521 25.56 -13.23 -30.10
N LEU A 522 24.56 -12.44 -30.47
CA LEU A 522 24.44 -11.78 -31.78
C LEU A 522 25.31 -10.51 -31.90
#